data_AF-A0A1F7Y542-F1
#
_entry.id   AF-A0A1F7Y542-F1
#
_cell.length_a   1.000
_cell.length_b   1.000
_cell.length_c   1.000
_cell.angle_alpha   90.00
_cell.angle_beta   90.00
_cell.angle_gamma   90.00
#
_symmetry.space_group_name_H-M   'P 1'
#
loop_
_entity.id
_entity.type
_entity.pdbx_description
1 polymer ?
#
loop_
_entity_poly.entity_id
_entity_poly.type
_entity_poly.pdbx_seq_one_letter_code
_entity_poly.pdbx_strand_id
1 'polypeptide(L)'
;MKEFLKGKVVTGVVVIATVVLAGVAIFTALRLYQLRRESVAPTAPESEPAAWDCSKYTFSVSGSGVVAIQNQSTRDEPAQQARVSINGTLVTTLNVPALPKGQNATLGTVQVPQGAFSWEVVGTKDCRNSGTASGEPVSCEQLTFKLVGSSPTVTPTITPTVTTSPTPTDRPIGGTSPTPTPTTPPGATSTPTPTQGSTTSSTSTPTPTQGAIAAISPTPSGDQLPSAGIGMPTIAGIFLGILLIVGALILAF
;
A
#
# COMPACT_ATOMS: atom_id res chain seq x y z
N MET A 1 45.13 13.53 -67.23
CA MET A 1 43.87 12.77 -67.02
C MET A 1 43.86 11.95 -65.71
N LYS A 2 44.93 11.24 -65.32
CA LYS A 2 44.96 10.46 -64.06
C LYS A 2 44.71 11.29 -62.78
N GLU A 3 45.22 12.51 -62.69
CA GLU A 3 45.02 13.38 -61.52
C GLU A 3 43.56 13.85 -61.36
N PHE A 4 42.82 14.00 -62.46
CA PHE A 4 41.41 14.38 -62.44
C PHE A 4 40.49 13.23 -62.00
N LEU A 5 40.85 11.98 -62.32
CA LEU A 5 40.13 10.80 -61.81
C LEU A 5 40.41 10.58 -60.31
N LYS A 6 41.61 10.88 -59.83
CA LYS A 6 41.99 10.67 -58.43
C LYS A 6 41.13 11.49 -57.46
N GLY A 7 40.87 12.76 -57.77
CA GLY A 7 40.02 13.62 -56.94
C GLY A 7 38.57 13.14 -56.88
N LYS A 8 37.98 12.76 -58.02
CA LYS A 8 36.58 12.28 -58.08
C LYS A 8 36.39 10.94 -57.39
N VAL A 9 37.37 10.03 -57.47
CA VAL A 9 37.33 8.74 -56.77
C VAL A 9 37.40 8.93 -55.26
N VAL A 10 38.29 9.80 -54.77
CA VAL A 10 38.40 10.09 -53.32
C VAL A 10 37.08 10.66 -52.79
N THR A 11 36.49 11.64 -53.49
CA THR A 11 35.18 12.20 -53.09
C THR A 11 34.08 11.14 -53.09
N GLY A 12 34.03 10.28 -54.12
CA GLY A 12 33.06 9.19 -54.19
C GLY A 12 33.16 8.22 -53.01
N VAL A 13 34.39 7.84 -52.62
CA VAL A 13 34.64 6.95 -51.49
C VAL A 13 34.19 7.60 -50.17
N VAL A 14 34.47 8.88 -49.96
CA VAL A 14 34.05 9.61 -48.74
C VAL A 14 32.52 9.68 -48.64
N VAL A 15 31.80 9.94 -49.74
CA VAL A 15 30.34 9.97 -49.76
C VAL A 15 29.75 8.60 -49.40
N ILE A 16 30.26 7.53 -50.01
CA ILE A 16 29.81 6.15 -49.73
C ILE A 16 30.04 5.79 -48.26
N ALA A 17 31.23 6.09 -47.72
CA ALA A 17 31.54 5.82 -46.32
C ALA A 17 30.58 6.56 -45.37
N THR A 18 30.21 7.80 -45.69
CA THR A 18 29.30 8.61 -44.88
C THR A 18 27.88 8.03 -44.86
N VAL A 19 27.37 7.56 -46.01
CA VAL A 19 26.04 6.93 -46.09
C VAL A 19 25.98 5.63 -45.28
N VAL A 20 27.04 4.82 -45.35
CA VAL A 20 27.13 3.56 -44.56
C VAL A 20 27.13 3.86 -43.06
N LEU A 21 27.92 4.84 -42.61
CA LEU A 21 27.94 5.23 -41.20
C LEU A 21 26.59 5.79 -40.72
N ALA A 22 25.92 6.60 -41.54
CA ALA A 22 24.57 7.09 -41.24
C ALA A 22 23.56 5.94 -41.11
N GLY A 23 23.63 4.93 -41.98
CA GLY A 23 22.79 3.73 -41.89
C GLY A 23 22.97 2.95 -40.57
N VAL A 24 24.22 2.74 -40.14
CA VAL A 24 24.52 2.08 -38.85
C VAL A 24 24.00 2.88 -37.66
N ALA A 25 24.13 4.21 -37.70
CA ALA A 25 23.63 5.08 -36.65
C ALA A 25 22.08 5.01 -36.53
N ILE A 26 21.37 5.07 -37.65
CA ILE A 26 19.89 4.97 -37.69
C ILE A 26 19.44 3.60 -37.17
N PHE A 27 20.07 2.51 -37.61
CA PHE A 27 19.74 1.16 -37.15
C PHE A 27 19.94 1.01 -35.64
N THR A 28 21.05 1.54 -35.11
CA THR A 28 21.34 1.51 -33.67
C THR A 28 20.33 2.32 -32.88
N ALA A 29 19.95 3.51 -33.37
CA ALA A 29 18.92 4.34 -32.75
C ALA A 29 17.54 3.67 -32.72
N LEU A 30 17.12 3.04 -33.83
CA LEU A 30 15.87 2.29 -33.90
C LEU A 30 15.87 1.09 -32.95
N ARG A 31 16.99 0.37 -32.86
CA ARG A 31 17.13 -0.76 -31.94
C ARG A 31 17.07 -0.33 -30.47
N LEU A 32 17.72 0.78 -30.11
CA LEU A 32 17.62 1.36 -28.77
C LEU A 32 16.21 1.88 -28.45
N TYR A 33 15.51 2.42 -29.44
CA TYR A 33 14.12 2.87 -29.28
C TYR A 33 13.16 1.71 -29.02
N GLN A 34 13.34 0.59 -29.73
CA GLN A 34 12.56 -0.63 -29.50
C GLN A 34 12.81 -1.21 -28.11
N LEU A 35 14.08 -1.25 -27.68
CA LEU A 35 14.46 -1.73 -26.34
C LEU A 35 13.93 -0.85 -25.19
N ARG A 36 13.53 0.41 -25.44
CA ARG A 36 12.85 1.24 -24.44
C ARG A 36 11.34 1.01 -24.35
N ARG A 37 10.72 0.42 -25.37
CA ARG A 37 9.27 0.14 -25.36
C ARG A 37 8.93 -1.18 -24.68
N GLU A 38 9.87 -2.11 -24.67
CA GLU A 38 9.80 -3.28 -23.82
C GLU A 38 10.46 -2.92 -22.49
N SER A 39 9.70 -2.91 -21.39
CA SER A 39 10.23 -2.63 -20.06
C SER A 39 11.16 -3.78 -19.66
N VAL A 40 12.43 -3.71 -20.08
CA VAL A 40 13.42 -4.77 -19.87
C VAL A 40 14.03 -4.65 -18.48
N ALA A 41 13.22 -5.04 -17.51
CA ALA A 41 13.73 -5.76 -16.38
C ALA A 41 12.84 -7.01 -16.23
N PRO A 42 13.27 -8.17 -16.78
CA PRO A 42 12.61 -9.46 -16.56
C PRO A 42 12.50 -9.85 -15.08
N THR A 43 13.18 -9.11 -14.21
CA THR A 43 13.15 -9.21 -12.75
C THR A 43 12.64 -7.94 -12.08
N ALA A 44 12.25 -6.89 -12.82
CA ALA A 44 11.46 -5.84 -12.20
C ALA A 44 10.12 -6.48 -11.89
N PRO A 45 9.71 -6.52 -10.61
CA PRO A 45 8.39 -6.99 -10.27
C PRO A 45 7.42 -6.22 -11.14
N GLU A 46 6.60 -6.95 -11.89
CA GLU A 46 5.45 -6.37 -12.57
C GLU A 46 4.75 -5.52 -11.52
N SER A 47 4.69 -4.21 -11.75
CA SER A 47 4.09 -3.27 -10.80
C SER A 47 2.73 -3.84 -10.43
N GLU A 48 2.60 -4.34 -9.20
CA GLU A 48 1.39 -5.03 -8.76
C GLU A 48 0.19 -4.17 -9.17
N PRO A 49 -0.83 -4.77 -9.80
CA PRO A 49 -1.88 -4.01 -10.44
C PRO A 49 -2.62 -3.17 -9.39
N ALA A 50 -2.28 -1.89 -9.37
CA ALA A 50 -2.75 -0.83 -8.49
C ALA A 50 -2.36 -0.96 -7.02
N ALA A 51 -1.32 -0.20 -6.65
CA ALA A 51 -1.20 0.30 -5.29
C ALA A 51 -2.53 0.91 -4.84
N TRP A 52 -3.01 0.48 -3.67
CA TRP A 52 -4.26 1.00 -3.12
C TRP A 52 -4.21 2.50 -2.92
N ASP A 53 -5.33 3.17 -3.22
CA ASP A 53 -5.48 4.58 -2.94
C ASP A 53 -5.78 4.78 -1.45
N CYS A 54 -4.71 4.89 -0.67
CA CYS A 54 -4.78 5.09 0.78
C CYS A 54 -5.47 6.35 1.24
N SER A 55 -5.75 7.28 0.32
CA SER A 55 -6.59 8.44 0.64
C SER A 55 -8.08 8.09 0.73
N LYS A 56 -8.50 6.97 0.12
CA LYS A 56 -9.91 6.54 0.03
C LYS A 56 -10.23 5.31 0.86
N TYR A 57 -9.22 4.59 1.34
CA TYR A 57 -9.40 3.45 2.25
C TYR A 57 -8.93 3.84 3.65
N THR A 58 -9.86 4.17 4.53
CA THR A 58 -9.55 4.84 5.80
C THR A 58 -10.00 4.03 7.00
N PHE A 59 -9.06 3.82 7.94
CA PHE A 59 -9.36 3.33 9.28
C PHE A 59 -9.65 4.49 10.23
N SER A 60 -10.49 4.23 11.23
CA SER A 60 -10.81 5.15 12.31
C SER A 60 -10.97 4.40 13.63
N VAL A 61 -10.62 5.06 14.73
CA VAL A 61 -10.84 4.56 16.08
C VAL A 61 -11.61 5.62 16.86
N SER A 62 -12.79 5.27 17.37
CA SER A 62 -13.62 6.17 18.18
C SER A 62 -13.10 6.32 19.61
N GLY A 63 -13.61 7.31 20.35
CA GLY A 63 -13.35 7.47 21.79
C GLY A 63 -13.87 6.31 22.65
N SER A 64 -14.83 5.53 22.15
CA SER A 64 -15.29 4.29 22.77
C SER A 64 -14.46 3.06 22.38
N GLY A 65 -13.39 3.26 21.60
CA GLY A 65 -12.51 2.18 21.13
C GLY A 65 -13.10 1.36 19.99
N VAL A 66 -14.17 1.81 19.33
CA VAL A 66 -14.71 1.13 18.14
C VAL A 66 -13.77 1.38 16.97
N VAL A 67 -13.27 0.30 16.38
CA VAL A 67 -12.43 0.35 15.19
C VAL A 67 -13.31 0.13 13.97
N ALA A 68 -13.35 1.12 13.09
CA ALA A 68 -14.15 1.10 11.86
C ALA A 68 -13.28 1.37 10.64
N ILE A 69 -13.75 0.88 9.50
CA ILE A 69 -13.10 1.03 8.21
C ILE A 69 -14.10 1.54 7.17
N GLN A 70 -13.62 2.38 6.25
CA GLN A 70 -14.41 2.89 5.15
C GLN A 70 -13.65 2.72 3.83
N ASN A 71 -14.32 2.13 2.83
CA ASN A 71 -13.85 2.07 1.47
C ASN A 71 -14.58 3.10 0.61
N GLN A 72 -13.93 4.24 0.34
CA GLN A 72 -14.39 5.25 -0.62
C GLN A 72 -13.72 5.08 -2.00
N SER A 73 -12.98 3.98 -2.22
CA SER A 73 -12.32 3.69 -3.49
C SER A 73 -13.34 3.30 -4.56
N THR A 74 -12.89 3.23 -5.82
CA THR A 74 -13.73 2.79 -6.94
C THR A 74 -13.74 1.26 -7.10
N ARG A 75 -13.08 0.53 -6.19
CA ARG A 75 -12.81 -0.91 -6.29
C ARG A 75 -13.25 -1.64 -5.03
N ASP A 76 -13.46 -2.95 -5.19
CA ASP A 76 -13.75 -3.82 -4.07
C ASP A 76 -12.44 -4.26 -3.43
N GLU A 77 -12.36 -4.15 -2.11
CA GLU A 77 -11.13 -4.46 -1.38
C GLU A 77 -11.20 -5.88 -0.80
N PRO A 78 -10.14 -6.69 -0.94
CA PRO A 78 -10.11 -8.06 -0.43
C PRO A 78 -10.00 -8.09 1.10
N ALA A 79 -10.28 -9.25 1.67
CA ALA A 79 -10.08 -9.49 3.10
C ALA A 79 -8.59 -9.45 3.48
N GLN A 80 -8.31 -8.97 4.69
CA GLN A 80 -6.97 -8.77 5.23
C GLN A 80 -6.97 -8.75 6.77
N GLN A 81 -5.82 -8.49 7.39
CA GLN A 81 -5.71 -8.18 8.82
C GLN A 81 -5.28 -6.73 9.05
N ALA A 82 -5.75 -6.13 10.13
CA ALA A 82 -5.38 -4.78 10.58
C ALA A 82 -4.79 -4.82 12.00
N ARG A 83 -3.59 -4.28 12.15
CA ARG A 83 -2.89 -4.15 13.44
C ARG A 83 -3.27 -2.82 14.08
N VAL A 84 -3.84 -2.86 15.26
CA VAL A 84 -4.31 -1.66 15.98
C VAL A 84 -3.36 -1.37 17.14
N SER A 85 -2.77 -0.18 17.12
CA SER A 85 -1.88 0.32 18.15
C SER A 85 -2.49 1.54 18.83
N ILE A 86 -2.43 1.61 20.16
CA ILE A 86 -2.84 2.76 20.96
C ILE A 86 -1.61 3.27 21.70
N ASN A 87 -1.32 4.57 21.58
CA ASN A 87 -0.11 5.20 22.12
C ASN A 87 1.18 4.47 21.72
N GLY A 88 1.26 4.03 20.46
CA GLY A 88 2.40 3.30 19.90
C GLY A 88 2.54 1.84 20.35
N THR A 89 1.66 1.35 21.24
CA THR A 89 1.68 -0.06 21.68
C THR A 89 0.64 -0.85 20.91
N LEU A 90 1.03 -1.97 20.29
CA LEU A 90 0.11 -2.88 19.61
C LEU A 90 -0.87 -3.50 20.62
N VAL A 91 -2.16 -3.19 20.48
CA VAL A 91 -3.22 -3.67 21.38
C VAL A 91 -3.86 -4.95 20.84
N THR A 92 -4.16 -4.99 19.54
CA THR A 92 -4.81 -6.16 18.93
C THR A 92 -4.56 -6.24 17.42
N THR A 93 -4.94 -7.37 16.83
CA THR A 93 -5.04 -7.56 15.38
C THR A 93 -6.48 -7.96 15.05
N LEU A 94 -7.13 -7.22 14.15
CA LEU A 94 -8.52 -7.45 13.74
C LEU A 94 -8.57 -8.01 12.32
N ASN A 95 -9.54 -8.87 12.04
CA ASN A 95 -9.83 -9.32 10.69
C ASN A 95 -10.67 -8.26 9.96
N VAL A 96 -10.21 -7.84 8.79
CA VAL A 96 -10.93 -6.94 7.91
C VAL A 96 -11.61 -7.79 6.84
N PRO A 97 -12.95 -7.76 6.74
CA PRO A 97 -13.66 -8.48 5.69
C PRO A 97 -13.36 -7.84 4.32
N ALA A 98 -13.62 -8.59 3.24
CA ALA A 98 -13.66 -7.99 1.92
C ALA A 98 -14.74 -6.89 1.90
N LEU A 99 -14.39 -5.70 1.44
CA LEU A 99 -15.24 -4.51 1.55
C LEU A 99 -15.53 -3.94 0.15
N PRO A 100 -16.78 -4.06 -0.34
CA PRO A 100 -17.15 -3.49 -1.63
C PRO A 100 -16.97 -1.98 -1.67
N LYS A 101 -16.82 -1.42 -2.87
CA LYS A 101 -16.72 0.03 -3.07
C LYS A 101 -17.86 0.80 -2.39
N GLY A 102 -17.52 1.91 -1.74
CA GLY A 102 -18.47 2.79 -1.07
C GLY A 102 -19.01 2.27 0.27
N GLN A 103 -18.57 1.10 0.75
CA GLN A 103 -19.07 0.53 2.01
C GLN A 103 -18.17 0.84 3.22
N ASN A 104 -18.72 0.62 4.40
CA ASN A 104 -18.04 0.69 5.68
C ASN A 104 -18.28 -0.60 6.49
N ALA A 105 -17.35 -0.91 7.38
CA ALA A 105 -17.48 -2.05 8.29
C ALA A 105 -16.94 -1.68 9.69
N THR A 106 -17.56 -2.27 10.72
CA THR A 106 -17.01 -2.24 12.08
C THR A 106 -16.18 -3.50 12.28
N LEU A 107 -14.91 -3.33 12.64
CA LEU A 107 -13.96 -4.43 12.79
C LEU A 107 -14.00 -5.03 14.20
N GLY A 108 -14.27 -4.20 15.21
CA GLY A 108 -14.34 -4.61 16.61
C GLY A 108 -14.18 -3.44 17.56
N THR A 109 -13.96 -3.76 18.84
CA THR A 109 -13.66 -2.80 19.90
C THR A 109 -12.29 -3.09 20.51
N VAL A 110 -11.60 -2.04 20.93
CA VAL A 110 -10.32 -2.10 21.65
C VAL A 110 -10.43 -1.34 22.96
N GLN A 111 -9.70 -1.78 23.98
CA GLN A 111 -9.60 -0.99 25.21
C GLN A 111 -8.74 0.25 24.95
N VAL A 112 -9.30 1.41 25.26
CA VAL A 112 -8.64 2.72 25.12
C VAL A 112 -8.50 3.40 26.49
N PRO A 113 -7.41 4.16 26.73
CA PRO A 113 -7.27 4.95 27.95
C PRO A 113 -8.39 5.99 28.11
N GLN A 114 -8.71 6.35 29.35
CA GLN A 114 -9.51 7.55 29.61
C GLN A 114 -8.72 8.81 29.20
N GLY A 115 -9.38 9.78 28.58
CA GLY A 115 -8.75 11.01 28.10
C GLY A 115 -8.09 10.89 26.73
N ALA A 116 -7.26 11.86 26.34
CA ALA A 116 -6.67 11.90 25.00
C ALA A 116 -5.68 10.76 24.77
N PHE A 117 -5.82 10.06 23.64
CA PHE A 117 -4.90 9.02 23.18
C PHE A 117 -4.61 9.16 21.68
N SER A 118 -3.46 8.64 21.27
CA SER A 118 -3.11 8.47 19.87
C SER A 118 -3.42 7.05 19.43
N TRP A 119 -3.87 6.89 18.19
CA TRP A 119 -4.16 5.59 17.61
C TRP A 119 -3.50 5.45 16.24
N GLU A 120 -3.17 4.23 15.90
CA GLU A 120 -2.62 3.85 14.60
C GLU A 120 -3.21 2.50 14.18
N VAL A 121 -3.67 2.40 12.95
CA VAL A 121 -4.13 1.15 12.34
C VAL A 121 -3.33 0.89 11.07
N VAL A 122 -2.69 -0.27 11.01
CA VAL A 122 -1.86 -0.70 9.87
C VAL A 122 -2.47 -1.96 9.27
N GLY A 123 -2.99 -1.87 8.05
CA GLY A 123 -3.41 -3.05 7.31
C GLY A 123 -2.21 -3.88 6.82
N THR A 124 -2.40 -5.19 6.70
CA THR A 124 -1.30 -6.14 6.39
C THR A 124 -0.86 -6.09 4.94
N LYS A 125 -1.78 -5.76 4.04
CA LYS A 125 -1.44 -5.47 2.66
C LYS A 125 -1.49 -3.94 2.40
N ASP A 126 -2.04 -3.18 3.35
CA ASP A 126 -2.73 -1.93 3.07
C ASP A 126 -2.09 -0.70 3.71
N CYS A 127 -2.83 0.38 3.50
CA CYS A 127 -2.71 1.71 4.03
C CYS A 127 -2.61 1.76 5.55
N ARG A 128 -1.94 2.83 6.01
CA ARG A 128 -1.75 3.18 7.41
C ARG A 128 -2.53 4.46 7.69
N ASN A 129 -3.40 4.43 8.70
CA ASN A 129 -4.03 5.64 9.23
C ASN A 129 -3.67 5.80 10.70
N SER A 130 -3.56 7.06 11.12
CA SER A 130 -3.31 7.43 12.50
C SER A 130 -4.07 8.69 12.85
N GLY A 131 -4.39 8.86 14.12
CA GLY A 131 -5.05 10.05 14.61
C GLY A 131 -5.00 10.15 16.12
N THR A 132 -5.74 11.12 16.65
CA THR A 132 -5.99 11.26 18.08
C THR A 132 -7.49 11.15 18.34
N ALA A 133 -7.83 10.61 19.50
CA ALA A 133 -9.19 10.55 20.00
C ALA A 133 -9.17 10.77 21.51
N SER A 134 -10.31 11.09 22.10
CA SER A 134 -10.46 11.15 23.55
C SER A 134 -11.33 10.00 24.01
N GLY A 135 -10.81 9.18 24.92
CA GLY A 135 -11.56 8.15 25.60
C GLY A 135 -12.76 8.77 26.28
N GLU A 136 -13.96 8.29 25.95
CA GLU A 136 -15.14 8.65 26.73
C GLU A 136 -14.96 8.08 28.15
N PRO A 137 -15.33 8.83 29.21
CA PRO A 137 -15.33 8.28 30.55
C PRO A 137 -16.20 7.02 30.53
N VAL A 138 -15.64 5.90 30.99
CA VAL A 138 -16.35 4.63 31.05
C VAL A 138 -17.56 4.86 31.96
N SER A 139 -18.75 5.02 31.37
CA SER A 139 -19.97 5.47 32.06
C SER A 139 -20.38 4.55 33.23
N CYS A 140 -19.77 3.37 33.35
CA CYS A 140 -19.87 2.52 34.53
C CYS A 140 -19.42 3.18 35.85
N GLU A 141 -18.52 4.18 35.83
CA GLU A 141 -18.15 4.96 37.02
C GLU A 141 -19.09 6.15 37.29
N GLN A 142 -19.97 6.52 36.34
CA GLN A 142 -20.98 7.57 36.53
C GLN A 142 -22.37 7.04 36.89
N LEU A 143 -22.54 5.74 37.09
CA LEU A 143 -23.66 5.20 37.85
C LEU A 143 -23.49 5.52 39.35
N THR A 144 -23.42 6.81 39.68
CA THR A 144 -23.78 7.27 41.02
C THR A 144 -25.29 7.15 41.10
N PHE A 145 -25.78 6.00 41.53
CA PHE A 145 -27.14 5.90 42.06
C PHE A 145 -27.18 6.85 43.25
N LYS A 146 -27.85 7.99 43.10
CA LYS A 146 -28.20 8.83 44.24
C LYS A 146 -29.17 8.00 45.08
N LEU A 147 -28.63 7.28 46.06
CA LEU A 147 -29.43 6.65 47.12
C LEU A 147 -30.25 7.78 47.74
N VAL A 148 -31.55 7.77 47.46
CA VAL A 148 -32.50 8.70 48.06
C VAL A 148 -32.39 8.50 49.57
N GLY A 149 -31.91 9.54 50.26
CA GLY A 149 -31.84 9.55 51.71
C GLY A 149 -33.21 9.26 52.30
N SER A 150 -33.26 8.21 53.10
CA SER A 150 -34.14 7.99 54.25
C SER A 150 -35.27 9.00 54.44
N SER A 151 -36.49 8.55 54.14
CA SER A 151 -37.75 9.05 54.70
C SER A 151 -38.56 7.83 55.17
N PRO A 152 -39.29 7.90 56.29
CA PRO A 152 -39.29 6.87 57.32
C PRO A 152 -40.08 5.60 56.98
N THR A 153 -39.56 4.50 57.53
CA THR A 153 -40.25 3.31 58.04
C THR A 153 -41.71 3.15 57.60
N VAL A 154 -41.92 2.37 56.56
CA VAL A 154 -43.09 1.50 56.49
C VAL A 154 -42.55 0.09 56.41
N THR A 155 -42.91 -0.72 57.39
CA THR A 155 -42.65 -2.16 57.44
C THR A 155 -43.67 -2.85 56.53
N PRO A 156 -43.31 -3.35 55.33
CA PRO A 156 -44.15 -4.33 54.67
C PRO A 156 -43.91 -5.69 55.32
N THR A 157 -44.95 -6.19 55.98
CA THR A 157 -45.09 -7.60 56.34
C THR A 157 -44.90 -8.44 55.08
N ILE A 158 -43.77 -9.15 55.02
CA ILE A 158 -43.47 -10.17 54.02
C ILE A 158 -44.35 -11.39 54.27
N THR A 159 -45.39 -11.56 53.45
CA THR A 159 -46.06 -12.85 53.27
C THR A 159 -45.23 -13.69 52.30
N PRO A 160 -44.72 -14.86 52.70
CA PRO A 160 -43.96 -15.73 51.81
C PRO A 160 -44.91 -16.43 50.83
N THR A 161 -44.97 -15.95 49.59
CA THR A 161 -45.57 -16.71 48.49
C THR A 161 -44.52 -17.67 47.94
N VAL A 162 -44.68 -18.94 48.28
CA VAL A 162 -43.93 -20.07 47.71
C VAL A 162 -44.32 -20.20 46.23
N THR A 163 -43.44 -19.75 45.33
CA THR A 163 -43.60 -20.03 43.90
C THR A 163 -42.88 -21.35 43.58
N THR A 164 -43.69 -22.35 43.26
CA THR A 164 -43.26 -23.69 42.85
C THR A 164 -42.46 -23.66 41.56
N SER A 165 -41.26 -24.25 41.63
CA SER A 165 -40.39 -24.60 40.51
C SER A 165 -41.13 -25.44 39.46
N PRO A 166 -41.09 -25.08 38.17
CA PRO A 166 -41.54 -25.97 37.11
C PRO A 166 -40.44 -27.01 36.79
N THR A 167 -40.87 -28.26 36.97
CA THR A 167 -40.38 -29.55 36.49
C THR A 167 -39.41 -29.52 35.29
N PRO A 168 -38.27 -30.25 35.35
CA PRO A 168 -37.45 -30.53 34.18
C PRO A 168 -38.15 -31.56 33.27
N THR A 169 -38.41 -31.16 32.03
CA THR A 169 -38.87 -32.07 30.98
C THR A 169 -37.68 -32.85 30.42
N ASP A 170 -37.59 -34.12 30.78
CA ASP A 170 -36.79 -35.12 30.08
C ASP A 170 -37.20 -35.20 28.61
N ARG A 171 -36.21 -35.23 27.71
CA ARG A 171 -36.42 -35.56 26.29
C ARG A 171 -35.61 -36.83 25.93
N PRO A 172 -36.15 -37.73 25.11
CA PRO A 172 -35.72 -39.13 25.09
C PRO A 172 -34.45 -39.40 24.27
N ILE A 173 -33.81 -40.47 24.73
CA ILE A 173 -32.79 -41.30 24.09
C ILE A 173 -33.24 -41.77 22.70
N GLY A 174 -32.34 -41.70 21.71
CA GLY A 174 -32.45 -42.49 20.48
C GLY A 174 -31.75 -41.88 19.26
N GLY A 175 -30.49 -42.27 19.00
CA GLY A 175 -29.81 -41.92 17.75
C GLY A 175 -28.34 -42.36 17.73
N THR A 176 -28.06 -43.42 17.00
CA THR A 176 -26.79 -44.13 16.85
C THR A 176 -25.64 -43.31 16.22
N SER A 177 -24.41 -43.51 16.72
CA SER A 177 -23.18 -43.91 15.99
C SER A 177 -22.79 -43.12 14.72
N PRO A 178 -21.56 -42.58 14.58
CA PRO A 178 -20.32 -43.35 14.70
C PRO A 178 -19.19 -42.73 15.53
N THR A 179 -18.37 -43.64 16.06
CA THR A 179 -17.09 -43.45 16.75
C THR A 179 -16.10 -42.57 15.97
N PRO A 180 -15.58 -41.46 16.53
CA PRO A 180 -14.38 -40.83 15.98
C PRO A 180 -13.14 -41.61 16.41
N THR A 181 -12.45 -42.18 15.42
CA THR A 181 -11.10 -42.73 15.52
C THR A 181 -10.13 -41.67 16.08
N PRO A 182 -9.31 -41.98 17.09
CA PRO A 182 -8.32 -41.04 17.60
C PRO A 182 -7.19 -40.86 16.57
N THR A 183 -7.18 -39.71 15.90
CA THR A 183 -6.06 -39.27 15.08
C THR A 183 -4.90 -38.88 15.99
N THR A 184 -3.82 -39.64 15.89
CA THR A 184 -2.54 -39.39 16.56
C THR A 184 -1.97 -38.00 16.22
N PRO A 185 -1.38 -37.29 17.20
CA PRO A 185 -0.78 -35.98 16.98
C PRO A 185 0.42 -36.06 16.03
N PRO A 186 0.52 -35.20 15.01
CA PRO A 186 1.70 -35.13 14.16
C PRO A 186 2.90 -34.64 14.98
N GLY A 187 4.01 -35.37 14.84
CA GLY A 187 5.26 -35.14 15.54
C GLY A 187 5.77 -33.71 15.39
N ALA A 188 6.25 -33.17 16.51
CA ALA A 188 7.01 -31.93 16.54
C ALA A 188 8.23 -32.06 15.63
N THR A 189 8.15 -31.44 14.45
CA THR A 189 9.32 -31.21 13.61
C THR A 189 10.06 -30.03 14.20
N SER A 190 11.25 -30.30 14.73
CA SER A 190 12.18 -29.29 15.26
C SER A 190 12.58 -28.30 14.18
N THR A 191 12.16 -27.06 14.34
CA THR A 191 12.63 -25.89 13.60
C THR A 191 14.15 -25.72 13.81
N PRO A 192 14.97 -25.61 12.76
CA PRO A 192 16.38 -25.25 12.92
C PRO A 192 16.50 -23.80 13.42
N THR A 193 17.27 -23.65 14.50
CA THR A 193 17.70 -22.39 15.09
C THR A 193 18.49 -21.55 14.08
N PRO A 194 18.09 -20.31 13.76
CA PRO A 194 19.00 -19.37 13.11
C PRO A 194 20.00 -18.84 14.13
N THR A 195 21.27 -19.17 13.91
CA THR A 195 22.44 -18.64 14.59
C THR A 195 22.43 -17.11 14.57
N GLN A 196 22.31 -16.48 15.75
CA GLN A 196 22.63 -15.07 15.93
C GLN A 196 24.15 -14.88 15.84
N GLY A 197 24.61 -14.34 14.73
CA GLY A 197 25.93 -13.72 14.63
C GLY A 197 25.91 -12.38 15.36
N SER A 198 26.37 -12.37 16.62
CA SER A 198 26.77 -11.15 17.31
C SER A 198 28.01 -10.59 16.62
N THR A 199 27.85 -9.47 15.91
CA THR A 199 28.99 -8.61 15.55
C THR A 199 28.69 -7.22 16.09
N THR A 200 29.19 -6.98 17.30
CA THR A 200 29.34 -5.63 17.86
C THR A 200 30.36 -4.86 17.03
N SER A 201 29.91 -3.90 16.24
CA SER A 201 30.74 -2.77 15.82
C SER A 201 29.94 -1.49 16.03
N SER A 202 30.12 -0.91 17.21
CA SER A 202 29.68 0.43 17.54
C SER A 202 30.50 1.43 16.72
N THR A 203 29.94 1.93 15.62
CA THR A 203 30.39 3.18 15.02
C THR A 203 29.31 4.23 15.30
N SER A 204 29.57 5.05 16.30
CA SER A 204 28.79 6.26 16.58
C SER A 204 29.00 7.27 15.46
N THR A 205 28.09 7.30 14.49
CA THR A 205 27.99 8.42 13.55
C THR A 205 27.27 9.57 14.25
N PRO A 206 27.86 10.78 14.35
CA PRO A 206 27.25 11.90 15.03
C PRO A 206 25.96 12.32 14.32
N THR A 207 24.91 12.48 15.12
CA THR A 207 23.63 13.08 14.77
C THR A 207 23.84 14.48 14.20
N PRO A 208 23.45 14.78 12.94
CA PRO A 208 23.31 16.16 12.52
C PRO A 208 22.07 16.74 13.20
N THR A 209 22.30 17.75 14.03
CA THR A 209 21.27 18.66 14.53
C THR A 209 20.58 19.32 13.34
N GLN A 210 19.41 18.81 12.94
CA GLN A 210 18.53 19.50 11.99
C GLN A 210 17.75 20.57 12.76
N GLY A 211 18.10 21.83 12.49
CA GLY A 211 17.23 22.97 12.75
C GLY A 211 15.92 22.79 11.99
N ALA A 212 14.81 23.09 12.66
CA ALA A 212 13.50 23.15 12.07
C ALA A 212 13.49 24.18 10.93
N ILE A 213 13.42 23.69 9.70
CA ILE A 213 12.99 24.49 8.55
C ILE A 213 11.73 23.81 8.04
N ALA A 214 10.61 24.53 8.12
CA ALA A 214 9.33 24.10 7.57
C ALA A 214 9.47 23.89 6.05
N ALA A 215 9.65 22.64 5.63
CA ALA A 215 9.60 22.25 4.24
C ALA A 215 8.14 21.92 3.87
N ILE A 216 7.43 22.95 3.43
CA ILE A 216 6.28 22.79 2.52
C ILE A 216 6.82 22.23 1.21
N SER A 217 6.83 20.90 1.10
CA SER A 217 7.09 20.21 -0.17
C SER A 217 5.75 20.03 -0.89
N PRO A 218 5.45 20.80 -1.95
CA PRO A 218 4.33 20.46 -2.81
C PRO A 218 4.67 19.15 -3.52
N THR A 219 3.89 18.11 -3.25
CA THR A 219 3.86 16.91 -4.07
C THR A 219 3.64 17.34 -5.52
N PRO A 220 4.58 17.09 -6.45
CA PRO A 220 4.35 17.42 -7.84
C PRO A 220 3.28 16.45 -8.35
N SER A 221 2.09 16.98 -8.59
CA SER A 221 1.12 16.41 -9.51
C SER A 221 1.87 15.94 -10.75
N GLY A 222 1.72 14.68 -11.12
CA GLY A 222 2.44 14.03 -12.20
C GLY A 222 2.49 14.88 -13.46
N ASP A 223 3.57 15.64 -13.60
CA ASP A 223 3.96 16.26 -14.85
C ASP A 223 4.23 15.10 -15.79
N GLN A 224 3.42 15.05 -16.84
CA GLN A 224 3.74 14.28 -18.04
C GLN A 224 5.21 14.54 -18.34
N LEU A 225 6.03 13.49 -18.26
CA LEU A 225 7.37 13.53 -18.84
C LEU A 225 7.20 14.15 -20.22
N PRO A 226 7.84 15.30 -20.51
CA PRO A 226 7.64 15.96 -21.78
C PRO A 226 7.94 14.90 -22.83
N SER A 227 6.94 14.65 -23.68
CA SER A 227 7.11 13.77 -24.82
C SER A 227 8.29 14.32 -25.58
N ALA A 228 9.47 13.71 -25.37
CA ALA A 228 10.66 13.93 -26.18
C ALA A 228 10.40 13.23 -27.52
N GLY A 229 9.30 13.61 -28.17
CA GLY A 229 9.04 13.31 -29.55
C GLY A 229 10.11 14.03 -30.33
N ILE A 230 10.78 13.29 -31.21
CA ILE A 230 11.47 13.87 -32.35
C ILE A 230 10.42 14.72 -33.06
N GLY A 231 10.42 16.01 -32.77
CA GLY A 231 9.40 16.90 -33.30
C GLY A 231 9.47 16.88 -34.82
N MET A 232 8.32 17.02 -35.47
CA MET A 232 8.19 17.42 -36.88
C MET A 232 9.31 18.38 -37.38
N PRO A 233 9.76 19.42 -36.62
CA PRO A 233 10.87 20.26 -37.05
C PRO A 233 12.19 19.52 -37.34
N THR A 234 12.53 18.46 -36.61
CA THR A 234 13.78 17.72 -36.84
C THR A 234 13.72 16.90 -38.12
N ILE A 235 12.57 16.29 -38.42
CA ILE A 235 12.36 15.53 -39.66
C ILE A 235 12.37 16.49 -40.87
N ALA A 236 11.72 17.65 -40.76
CA ALA A 236 11.73 18.67 -41.80
C ALA A 236 13.15 19.22 -42.07
N GLY A 237 13.94 19.44 -41.01
CA GLY A 237 15.33 19.90 -41.13
C GLY A 237 16.23 18.92 -41.87
N ILE A 238 16.10 17.61 -41.58
CA ILE A 238 16.88 16.57 -42.27
C ILE A 238 16.49 16.48 -43.75
N PHE A 239 15.19 16.53 -44.06
CA PHE A 239 14.72 16.48 -45.45
C PHE A 239 15.21 17.68 -46.27
N LEU A 240 15.12 18.89 -45.71
CA LEU A 240 15.59 20.10 -46.37
C LEU A 240 17.12 20.06 -46.60
N GLY A 241 17.88 19.55 -45.62
CA GLY A 241 19.32 19.38 -45.74
C GLY A 241 19.72 18.41 -46.85
N ILE A 242 19.06 17.26 -46.94
CA ILE A 242 19.31 16.28 -48.02
C ILE A 242 18.97 16.89 -49.39
N LEU A 243 17.85 17.62 -49.49
CA LEU A 243 17.43 18.24 -50.75
C LEU A 243 18.42 19.30 -51.23
N LEU A 244 19.00 20.09 -50.32
CA LEU A 244 20.06 21.04 -50.66
C LEU A 244 21.34 20.36 -51.14
N ILE A 245 21.76 19.26 -50.51
CA ILE A 245 22.96 18.50 -50.92
C ILE A 245 22.75 17.90 -52.32
N VAL A 246 21.59 17.28 -52.57
CA VAL A 246 21.28 16.71 -53.89
C VAL A 246 21.20 17.80 -54.95
N GLY A 247 20.56 18.95 -54.65
CA GLY A 247 20.49 20.09 -55.56
C GLY A 247 21.88 20.65 -55.91
N ALA A 248 22.76 20.78 -54.93
CA ALA A 248 24.13 21.24 -55.15
C ALA A 248 24.93 20.26 -56.03
N LEU A 249 24.73 18.95 -55.87
CA LEU A 249 25.36 17.95 -56.72
C LEU A 249 24.85 18.00 -58.16
N ILE A 250 23.54 18.15 -58.38
CA ILE A 250 22.97 18.29 -59.74
C ILE A 250 23.50 19.54 -60.44
N LEU A 251 23.65 20.66 -59.73
CA LEU A 251 24.19 21.90 -60.28
C LEU A 251 25.69 21.84 -60.59
N ALA A 252 26.42 20.93 -59.93
CA ALA A 252 27.87 20.79 -60.08
C ALA A 252 28.27 19.87 -61.26
N PHE A 253 27.34 19.14 -61.86
CA PHE A 253 27.55 18.25 -63.00
C PHE A 253 26.88 18.79 -64.26
#